data_AF-A0AAJ2E0P8-F1
#
_entry.id   AF-A0AAJ2E0P8-F1
#
_cell.length_a   1.000
_cell.length_b   1.000
_cell.length_c   1.000
_cell.angle_alpha   90.00
_cell.angle_beta   90.00
_cell.angle_gamma   90.00
#
_symmetry.space_group_name_H-M   'P 1'
#
loop_
_entity.id
_entity.type
_entity.pdbx_description
1 polymer ?
#
loop_
_entity_poly.entity_id
_entity_poly.type
_entity_poly.pdbx_seq_one_letter_code
_entity_poly.pdbx_strand_id
1 'polypeptide(L)' 'MSNITKDERFELLEMIASDALGITSLAATGKLTADFRVIGVENLARALESAYDLGLVTGYRLGLQSASNDAGLAA' A
#
# COMPACT_ATOMS: atom_id res chain seq x y z
N MET A 1 12.10 -17.41 -9.53
CA MET A 1 12.13 -16.84 -8.16
C MET A 1 12.71 -15.45 -8.26
N SER A 2 11.86 -14.43 -8.44
CA SER A 2 12.32 -13.06 -8.72
C SER A 2 12.47 -12.27 -7.41
N ASN A 3 13.65 -12.34 -6.80
CA ASN A 3 14.01 -11.66 -5.55
C ASN A 3 14.58 -10.23 -5.75
N ILE A 4 14.18 -9.52 -6.82
CA ILE A 4 14.72 -8.19 -7.15
C ILE A 4 13.76 -7.03 -6.76
N THR A 5 12.50 -7.30 -6.40
CA THR A 5 11.47 -6.23 -6.37
C THR A 5 11.16 -5.62 -5.00
N LYS A 6 11.84 -6.03 -3.93
CA LYS A 6 11.48 -5.62 -2.56
C LYS A 6 12.13 -4.33 -2.08
N ASP A 7 13.28 -3.93 -2.63
CA ASP A 7 13.98 -2.71 -2.20
C ASP A 7 13.51 -1.45 -2.94
N GLU A 8 13.55 -1.42 -4.27
CA GLU A 8 13.25 -0.19 -5.04
C GLU A 8 11.83 0.35 -4.81
N ARG A 9 10.85 -0.55 -4.66
CA ARG A 9 9.47 -0.16 -4.35
C ARG A 9 9.33 0.40 -2.94
N PHE A 10 10.12 -0.11 -2.01
CA PHE A 10 10.12 0.34 -0.62
C PHE A 10 10.82 1.69 -0.49
N GLU A 11 11.92 1.90 -1.22
CA GLU A 11 12.59 3.20 -1.32
C GLU A 11 11.67 4.29 -1.88
N LEU A 12 10.90 3.99 -2.94
CA LEU A 12 9.92 4.94 -3.49
C LEU A 12 8.80 5.28 -2.48
N LEU A 13 8.34 4.28 -1.72
CA LEU A 13 7.35 4.50 -0.67
C LEU A 13 7.91 5.32 0.49
N GLU A 14 9.16 5.10 0.90
CA GLU A 14 9.82 5.91 1.92
C GLU A 14 10.02 7.36 1.46
N MET A 15 10.36 7.57 0.19
CA MET A 15 10.44 8.91 -0.40
C MET A 15 9.07 9.62 -0.35
N ILE A 16 8.00 8.97 -0.82
CA ILE A 16 6.64 9.56 -0.77
C ILE A 16 6.21 9.83 0.67
N ALA A 17 6.47 8.90 1.59
CA ALA A 17 6.11 9.03 3.00
C ALA A 17 6.87 10.18 3.67
N SER A 18 8.14 10.39 3.31
CA SER A 18 8.94 11.52 3.78
C SER A 18 8.35 12.84 3.27
N ASP A 19 8.09 12.94 1.97
CA ASP A 19 7.68 14.20 1.33
C ASP A 19 6.24 14.62 1.68
N ALA A 20 5.31 13.66 1.69
CA ALA A 20 3.89 13.95 1.89
C ALA A 20 3.44 13.82 3.36
N LEU A 21 4.05 12.92 4.14
CA LEU A 21 3.61 12.59 5.49
C LEU A 21 4.62 12.97 6.59
N GLY A 22 5.84 13.39 6.22
CA GLY A 22 6.91 13.64 7.18
C GLY A 22 7.42 12.38 7.88
N ILE A 23 7.20 11.21 7.28
CA ILE A 23 7.60 9.90 7.82
C ILE A 23 8.88 9.47 7.14
N THR A 24 9.99 9.56 7.86
CA THR A 24 11.34 9.30 7.32
C THR A 24 11.70 7.83 7.20
N SER A 25 10.93 6.93 7.83
CA SER A 25 11.10 5.49 7.69
C SER A 25 9.79 4.76 7.95
N LEU A 26 9.55 3.71 7.19
CA LEU A 26 8.41 2.82 7.36
C LEU A 26 8.72 1.60 8.24
N ALA A 27 9.92 1.54 8.82
CA ALA A 27 10.31 0.49 9.75
C ALA A 27 9.65 0.68 11.12
N ALA A 28 9.07 -0.39 11.67
CA ALA A 28 8.54 -0.40 13.02
C ALA A 28 9.69 -0.25 14.04
N THR A 29 9.57 0.72 14.94
CA THR A 29 10.59 1.02 15.96
C THR A 29 10.25 0.42 17.32
N GLY A 30 8.99 0.01 17.53
CA GLY A 30 8.47 -0.45 18.81
C GLY A 30 8.12 0.68 19.79
N LYS A 31 8.24 1.94 19.36
CA LYS A 31 7.90 3.13 20.14
C LYS A 31 6.60 3.71 19.62
N LEU A 32 5.56 3.72 20.46
CA LEU A 32 4.23 4.23 20.09
C LEU A 32 4.27 5.63 19.44
N THR A 33 5.09 6.54 19.98
CA THR A 33 5.20 7.92 19.48
C THR A 33 5.92 8.05 18.14
N ALA A 34 6.66 7.02 17.73
CA ALA A 34 7.36 6.98 16.45
C ALA A 34 6.55 6.19 15.40
N ASP A 35 5.89 5.12 15.85
CA ASP A 35 5.13 4.20 14.98
C ASP A 35 3.71 4.69 14.68
N PHE A 36 3.13 5.54 15.54
CA PHE A 36 1.82 6.15 15.32
C PHE A 36 1.95 7.67 15.13
N ARG A 37 1.34 8.18 14.06
CA ARG A 37 1.36 9.59 13.66
C ARG A 37 -0.06 10.07 13.42
N VAL A 38 -0.37 11.28 13.86
CA VAL A 38 -1.58 11.98 13.42
C VAL A 38 -1.24 12.67 12.10
N ILE A 39 -1.98 12.33 11.05
CA ILE A 39 -1.80 12.89 9.69
C ILE A 39 -3.11 13.50 9.21
N GLY A 40 -2.99 14.62 8.49
CA GLY A 40 -4.12 15.23 7.81
C GLY A 40 -4.60 14.36 6.65
N VAL A 41 -5.92 14.26 6.47
CA VAL A 41 -6.52 13.46 5.39
C VAL A 41 -6.07 13.97 4.01
N GLU A 42 -5.86 15.28 3.85
CA GLU A 42 -5.34 15.89 2.62
C GLU A 42 -3.93 15.41 2.27
N ASN A 43 -3.04 15.29 3.26
CA ASN A 43 -1.67 14.83 3.06
C ASN A 43 -1.64 13.34 2.76
N LEU A 44 -2.54 12.56 3.39
CA LEU A 44 -2.75 11.16 3.06
C LEU A 44 -3.22 10.99 1.61
N ALA A 45 -4.22 11.77 1.17
CA ALA A 45 -4.72 11.71 -0.19
C ALA A 45 -3.61 12.04 -1.21
N ARG A 46 -2.84 13.11 -0.97
CA ARG A 46 -1.70 13.47 -1.82
C ARG A 46 -0.64 12.37 -1.88
N ALA A 47 -0.32 11.72 -0.76
CA ALA A 47 0.63 10.61 -0.75
C ALA A 47 0.16 9.43 -1.62
N LEU A 48 -1.14 9.12 -1.59
CA LEU A 48 -1.72 8.07 -2.42
C LEU A 48 -1.75 8.44 -3.90
N GLU A 49 -2.08 9.68 -4.24
CA GLU A 49 -2.01 10.21 -5.61
C GLU A 49 -0.58 10.13 -6.16
N SER A 50 0.42 10.60 -5.40
CA SER A 50 1.83 10.51 -5.77
C SER A 50 2.30 9.06 -5.98
N ALA A 51 1.79 8.12 -5.17
CA ALA A 51 2.07 6.70 -5.36
C ALA A 51 1.52 6.20 -6.71
N TYR A 52 0.30 6.59 -7.08
CA TYR A 52 -0.26 6.23 -8.38
C TYR A 52 0.48 6.88 -9.55
N ASP A 53 0.85 8.15 -9.44
CA ASP A 53 1.62 8.87 -10.47
C ASP A 53 2.98 8.23 -10.73
N LEU A 54 3.61 7.66 -9.69
CA LEU A 54 4.87 6.92 -9.78
C LEU A 54 4.69 5.45 -10.19
N GLY A 55 3.46 5.03 -10.54
CA GLY A 55 3.16 3.68 -11.01
C GLY A 55 3.10 2.63 -9.90
N LEU A 56 3.03 3.03 -8.63
CA LEU A 56 2.80 2.13 -7.50
C LEU A 56 1.32 1.73 -7.44
N VAL A 57 0.94 0.77 -8.28
CA VAL A 57 -0.40 0.19 -8.25
C VAL A 57 -0.38 -1.02 -7.31
N THR A 58 -1.10 -0.94 -6.19
CA THR A 58 -1.44 -2.14 -5.43
C THR A 58 -2.20 -3.06 -6.38
N GLY A 59 -1.66 -4.25 -6.65
CA GLY A 59 -2.29 -5.25 -7.50
C GLY A 59 -3.64 -5.70 -6.93
N TYR A 60 -4.66 -4.87 -7.07
CA TYR A 60 -6.03 -5.28 -6.91
C TYR A 60 -6.28 -6.27 -8.05
N ARG A 61 -6.15 -7.57 -7.75
CA ARG A 61 -6.66 -8.62 -8.62
C ARG A 61 -8.19 -8.51 -8.63
N LEU A 62 -8.70 -7.60 -9.45
CA LEU A 62 -10.11 -7.53 -9.83
C LEU A 62 -10.39 -8.75 -10.73
N GLY A 63 -10.42 -9.95 -10.13
CA GLY A 63 -10.38 -11.20 -10.89
C GLY A 63 -10.50 -12.49 -10.08
N LEU A 64 -10.92 -12.43 -8.81
CA LEU A 64 -11.54 -13.59 -8.17
C LEU A 64 -12.89 -13.13 -7.63
N GLN A 65 -13.86 -13.00 -8.54
CA GLN A 65 -15.22 -13.33 -8.16
C GLN A 65 -15.12 -14.74 -7.57
N SER A 66 -15.34 -14.87 -6.26
CA SER A 66 -15.73 -16.15 -5.71
C SER A 66 -17.05 -16.47 -6.39
N ALA A 67 -16.99 -17.24 -7.48
CA ALA A 67 -18.12 -18.03 -7.90
C ALA A 67 -18.33 -19.05 -6.76
N SER A 68 -19.03 -18.62 -5.73
CA SER A 68 -19.62 -19.52 -4.75
C SER A 68 -20.61 -20.37 -5.52
N ASN A 69 -20.28 -21.66 -5.64
CA ASN A 69 -21.09 -22.69 -6.29
C ASN A 69 -22.55 -22.63 -5.82
N ASP A 70 -23.41 -21.98 -6.61
CA ASP A 70 -24.81 -22.38 -6.74
C ASP A 70 -24.89 -23.36 -7.90
N ALA A 71 -24.57 -24.62 -7.59
CA ALA A 71 -25.00 -25.77 -8.36
C ALA A 71 -25.50 -26.84 -7.38
N GLY A 72 -26.43 -26.44 -6.53
CA GLY A 72 -27.48 -27.35 -6.12
C GLY A 72 -28.56 -27.38 -7.22
N LEU A 73 -28.97 -28.60 -7.57
CA LEU A 73 -30.23 -28.94 -8.23
C LEU A 73 -30.29 -28.93 -9.78
N ALA A 74 -30.01 -30.09 -10.39
CA ALA A 74 -30.86 -30.65 -11.44
C ALA A 74 -30.58 -32.14 -11.68
N ALA A 75 -31.59 -32.96 -11.31
CA ALA A 75 -31.96 -34.30 -11.77
C ALA A 75 -30.95 -35.45 -11.63
#